data_AF-A0AAX3UDV9-F1
#
_entry.id   AF-A0AAX3UDV9-F1
#
_cell.length_a   1.000
_cell.length_b   1.000
_cell.length_c   1.000
_cell.angle_alpha   90.00
_cell.angle_beta   90.00
_cell.angle_gamma   90.00
#
_symmetry.space_group_name_H-M   'P 1'
#
loop_
_entity.id
_entity.type
_entity.pdbx_description
1 polymer ?
#
loop_
_entity_poly.entity_id
_entity_poly.type
_entity_poly.pdbx_seq_one_letter_code
_entity_poly.pdbx_strand_id
1 'polypeptide(L)'
;MKTMKTKLTRKIEFALAKKVLDSRFRTEYGALEVPCGNWIGKGKENVDFATYAPSTQEITCYEIKVSKSDFNSNASLSFYGHRNYLVAPLFFS
;
A
#
# COMPACT_ATOMS: atom_id res chain seq x y z
N MET A 1 -1.69 3.65 19.45
CA MET A 1 -3.03 3.06 19.21
C MET A 1 -3.15 2.88 17.70
N LYS A 2 -3.28 1.65 17.16
CA LYS A 2 -3.46 1.44 15.71
C LYS A 2 -4.83 2.00 15.34
N THR A 3 -4.87 3.09 14.58
CA THR A 3 -6.12 3.74 14.17
C THR A 3 -7.00 2.72 13.45
N MET A 4 -8.29 2.68 13.79
CA MET A 4 -9.21 1.71 13.20
C MET A 4 -9.32 1.96 11.69
N LYS A 5 -9.01 0.94 10.86
CA LYS A 5 -9.13 1.05 9.40
C LYS A 5 -10.54 1.44 9.00
N THR A 6 -10.66 2.48 8.17
CA THR A 6 -11.95 2.94 7.66
C THR A 6 -12.55 1.91 6.68
N LYS A 7 -13.88 1.96 6.48
CA LYS A 7 -14.54 1.15 5.45
C LYS A 7 -13.99 1.43 4.06
N LEU A 8 -13.57 2.67 3.78
CA LEU A 8 -13.04 3.06 2.48
C LEU A 8 -11.64 2.50 2.25
N THR A 9 -10.76 2.53 3.26
CA THR A 9 -9.44 1.91 3.22
C THR A 9 -9.56 0.42 2.83
N ARG A 10 -10.45 -0.33 3.51
CA ARG A 10 -10.69 -1.75 3.22
C ARG A 10 -11.19 -2.01 1.79
N LYS A 11 -12.01 -1.10 1.25
CA LYS A 11 -12.48 -1.22 -0.15
C LYS A 11 -11.34 -1.04 -1.15
N ILE A 12 -10.44 -0.10 -0.89
CA ILE A 12 -9.25 0.13 -1.74
C ILE A 12 -8.30 -1.06 -1.65
N GLU A 13 -8.03 -1.58 -0.45
CA GLU A 13 -7.24 -2.80 -0.24
C GLU A 13 -7.80 -3.99 -1.04
N PHE A 14 -9.12 -4.20 -0.96
CA PHE A 14 -9.79 -5.26 -1.72
C PHE A 14 -9.67 -5.04 -3.23
N ALA A 15 -9.80 -3.80 -3.72
CA ALA A 15 -9.64 -3.48 -5.13
C ALA A 15 -8.21 -3.75 -5.63
N LEU A 16 -7.20 -3.41 -4.83
CA LEU A 16 -5.79 -3.69 -5.13
C LEU A 16 -5.49 -5.20 -5.15
N ALA A 17 -6.01 -5.94 -4.17
CA ALA A 17 -5.89 -7.40 -4.16
C ALA A 17 -6.59 -8.03 -5.37
N LYS A 18 -7.80 -7.58 -5.70
CA LYS A 18 -8.55 -8.04 -6.86
C LYS A 18 -7.82 -7.78 -8.17
N LYS A 19 -7.20 -6.61 -8.35
CA LYS A 19 -6.34 -6.29 -9.52
C LYS A 19 -5.28 -7.38 -9.76
N VAL A 20 -4.63 -7.84 -8.70
CA VAL A 20 -3.59 -8.87 -8.79
C VAL A 20 -4.19 -10.25 -9.08
N LEU A 21 -5.29 -10.60 -8.39
CA LEU A 21 -5.95 -11.91 -8.53
C LEU A 21 -6.66 -12.11 -9.87
N ASP A 22 -7.23 -11.05 -10.45
CA ASP A 22 -7.97 -11.09 -11.72
C ASP A 22 -7.04 -11.13 -12.95
N SER A 23 -5.72 -11.03 -12.75
CA SER A 23 -4.76 -11.13 -13.86
C SER A 23 -4.79 -12.54 -14.45
N ARG A 24 -5.21 -12.66 -15.72
CA ARG A 24 -5.35 -13.95 -16.43
C ARG A 24 -4.10 -14.83 -16.40
N PHE A 25 -2.93 -14.22 -16.20
CA PHE A 25 -1.63 -14.89 -16.20
C PHE A 25 -0.92 -14.86 -14.83
N ARG A 26 -1.56 -14.33 -13.75
CA ARG A 26 -0.97 -14.16 -12.40
C ARG A 26 0.51 -13.76 -12.46
N THR A 27 0.78 -12.63 -13.09
CA THR A 27 2.14 -12.15 -13.35
C THR A 27 2.79 -11.47 -12.14
N GLU A 28 2.00 -11.18 -11.11
CA GLU A 28 2.44 -10.51 -9.89
C GLU A 28 1.85 -11.22 -8.66
N TYR A 29 2.57 -11.13 -7.55
CA TYR A 29 2.09 -11.50 -6.22
C TYR A 29 1.81 -10.24 -5.41
N GLY A 30 0.79 -10.25 -4.54
CA GLY A 30 0.40 -9.09 -3.73
C GLY A 30 0.25 -9.44 -2.25
N ALA A 31 0.59 -8.51 -1.37
CA ALA A 31 0.46 -8.66 0.08
C ALA A 31 0.00 -7.34 0.74
N LEU A 32 -0.83 -7.46 1.77
CA LEU A 32 -1.32 -6.34 2.58
C LEU A 32 -0.49 -6.16 3.85
N GLU A 33 -0.40 -4.92 4.34
CA GLU A 33 0.32 -4.54 5.57
C GLU A 33 1.77 -5.08 5.63
N VAL A 34 2.49 -4.98 4.53
CA VAL A 34 3.84 -5.54 4.39
C VAL A 34 4.78 -4.80 5.35
N PRO A 35 5.40 -5.49 6.34
CA PRO A 35 6.34 -4.85 7.23
C PRO A 35 7.60 -4.46 6.46
N CYS A 36 7.89 -3.16 6.41
CA CYS A 36 9.20 -2.69 5.99
C CYS A 36 9.97 -2.33 7.27
N GLY A 37 11.04 -3.08 7.52
CA GLY A 37 11.85 -2.92 8.72
C GLY A 37 12.49 -1.54 8.74
N ASN A 38 12.33 -0.82 9.85
CA ASN A 38 13.02 0.44 10.09
C ASN A 38 14.39 0.13 10.70
N TRP A 39 15.47 0.31 9.94
CA TRP A 39 16.84 -0.01 10.40
C TRP A 39 17.33 0.95 11.51
N ILE A 40 16.65 2.08 11.75
CA ILE A 40 17.12 3.18 12.62
C ILE A 40 16.08 3.60 13.67
N GLY A 41 15.26 2.68 14.16
CA GLY A 41 14.48 2.89 15.39
C GLY A 41 13.29 3.86 15.33
N LYS A 42 12.87 4.33 14.14
CA LYS A 42 11.71 5.25 13.98
C LYS A 42 10.35 4.56 13.88
N GLY A 43 10.22 3.34 14.39
CA GLY A 43 8.94 2.63 14.50
C GLY A 43 8.53 1.86 13.23
N LYS A 44 7.48 1.07 13.38
CA LYS A 44 6.97 0.11 12.39
C LYS A 44 6.38 0.84 11.18
N GLU A 45 7.05 0.76 10.03
CA GLU A 45 6.62 1.35 8.77
C GLU A 45 6.09 0.23 7.87
N ASN A 46 4.79 -0.03 7.96
CA ASN A 46 4.17 -0.99 7.07
C ASN A 46 3.77 -0.29 5.77
N VAL A 47 3.97 -0.96 4.64
CA VAL A 47 3.35 -0.59 3.37
C VAL A 47 1.92 -1.13 3.37
N ASP A 48 0.93 -0.31 2.99
CA ASP A 48 -0.47 -0.75 2.98
C ASP A 48 -0.69 -1.95 2.04
N PHE A 49 -0.14 -1.88 0.83
CA PHE A 49 -0.14 -2.97 -0.12
C PHE A 49 1.13 -2.96 -0.97
N ALA A 50 1.73 -4.12 -1.21
CA ALA A 50 2.87 -4.24 -2.13
C ALA A 50 2.63 -5.35 -3.14
N THR A 51 3.14 -5.18 -4.36
CA THR A 51 3.23 -6.24 -5.36
C THR A 51 4.67 -6.59 -5.72
N TYR A 52 4.89 -7.84 -6.10
CA TYR A 52 6.16 -8.36 -6.61
C TYR A 52 5.93 -9.01 -7.97
N ALA A 53 6.65 -8.55 -8.99
CA ALA A 53 6.63 -9.10 -10.34
C ALA A 53 7.87 -9.99 -10.56
N PRO A 54 7.75 -11.33 -10.62
CA PRO A 54 8.90 -12.22 -10.75
C PRO A 54 9.69 -12.04 -12.05
N SER A 55 9.03 -11.64 -13.14
CA SER A 55 9.66 -11.47 -14.46
C SER A 55 10.64 -10.31 -14.49
N THR A 56 10.37 -9.24 -13.75
CA THR A 56 11.22 -8.05 -13.66
C THR A 56 11.94 -7.91 -12.32
N GLN A 57 11.58 -8.74 -11.34
CA GLN A 57 11.99 -8.66 -9.94
C GLN A 57 11.59 -7.33 -9.26
N GLU A 58 10.63 -6.61 -9.84
CA GLU A 58 10.21 -5.30 -9.33
C GLU A 58 9.22 -5.45 -8.18
N ILE A 59 9.46 -4.65 -7.14
CA ILE A 59 8.54 -4.43 -6.02
C ILE A 59 7.83 -3.09 -6.24
N THR A 60 6.50 -3.10 -6.20
CA THR A 60 5.69 -1.88 -6.24
C THR A 60 4.97 -1.70 -4.91
N CYS A 61 5.19 -0.56 -4.25
CA CYS A 61 4.53 -0.19 -3.01
C CYS A 61 3.36 0.76 -3.27
N TYR A 62 2.25 0.54 -2.58
CA TYR A 62 1.05 1.35 -2.65
C TYR A 62 0.71 1.83 -1.23
N GLU A 63 0.69 3.15 -1.05
CA GLU A 63 0.31 3.83 0.18
C GLU A 63 -1.10 4.41 -0.01
N ILE A 64 -2.05 4.01 0.83
CA ILE A 64 -3.46 4.40 0.69
C ILE A 64 -3.71 5.66 1.50
N LYS A 65 -4.12 6.74 0.84
CA LYS A 65 -4.59 7.96 1.51
C LYS A 65 -6.05 8.20 1.15
N VAL A 66 -6.95 8.19 2.14
CA VAL A 66 -8.40 8.32 1.91
C VAL A 66 -8.97 9.72 2.12
N SER A 67 -8.18 10.64 2.69
CA SER A 67 -8.59 12.04 2.94
C SER A 67 -7.39 12.98 2.98
N LYS A 68 -7.62 14.29 2.91
CA LYS A 68 -6.53 15.28 3.08
C LYS A 68 -5.84 15.17 4.44
N SER A 69 -6.61 14.86 5.50
CA SER A 69 -6.05 14.68 6.85
C SER A 69 -5.10 13.47 6.89
N ASP A 70 -5.50 12.38 6.24
CA ASP A 70 -4.70 11.16 6.12
C ASP A 70 -3.42 11.40 5.30
N PHE A 71 -3.54 12.16 4.20
CA PHE A 71 -2.40 12.55 3.37
C PHE A 71 -1.38 13.43 4.12
N ASN A 72 -1.85 14.39 4.92
CA ASN A 72 -1.01 15.28 5.71
C ASN A 72 -0.63 14.71 7.09
N SER A 73 -0.92 13.43 7.34
CA SER A 73 -0.60 12.80 8.63
C SER A 73 0.92 12.67 8.80
N ASN A 74 1.40 12.63 10.05
CA ASN A 74 2.81 12.40 10.37
C ASN A 74 3.26 10.93 10.16
N ALA A 75 2.46 10.13 9.47
CA ALA A 75 2.84 8.76 9.14
C ALA A 75 3.97 8.80 8.10
N SER A 76 5.05 8.06 8.37
CA SER A 76 6.13 7.90 7.39
C SER A 76 5.60 7.34 6.08
N LEU A 77 6.10 7.88 4.96
CA LEU A 77 5.86 7.28 3.64
C LEU A 77 6.73 6.02 3.52
N SER A 78 6.10 4.85 3.48
CA SER A 78 6.78 3.55 3.32
C SER A 78 7.21 3.31 1.86
N PHE A 79 7.99 4.22 1.29
CA PHE A 79 8.40 4.19 -0.12
C PHE A 79 9.68 3.39 -0.35
N TYR A 80 9.56 2.07 -0.20
CA TYR A 80 10.67 1.13 -0.32
C TYR A 80 10.68 0.34 -1.64
N GLY A 81 9.68 0.55 -2.51
CA GLY A 81 9.55 -0.16 -3.77
C GLY A 81 10.43 0.42 -4.87
N HIS A 82 10.62 -0.38 -5.93
CA HIS A 82 11.13 0.09 -7.22
C HIS A 82 10.18 1.12 -7.84
N ARG A 83 8.88 0.96 -7.57
CA ARG A 83 7.83 1.94 -7.85
C ARG A 83 7.03 2.19 -6.57
N ASN A 84 6.63 3.44 -6.35
CA ASN A 84 5.86 3.85 -5.18
C ASN A 84 4.68 4.71 -5.62
N TYR A 85 3.47 4.32 -5.23
CA TYR A 85 2.24 5.00 -5.62
C TYR A 85 1.43 5.42 -4.39
N LEU A 86 0.89 6.63 -4.45
CA LEU A 86 -0.21 7.05 -3.60
C LEU A 86 -1.52 6.60 -4.24
N VAL A 87 -2.37 5.94 -3.46
CA VAL A 87 -3.68 5.48 -3.89
C VAL A 87 -4.74 6.27 -3.15
N ALA A 88 -5.51 7.06 -3.90
CA ALA A 88 -6.59 7.89 -3.38
C ALA A 88 -7.90 7.62 -4.13
N PRO A 89 -9.06 7.75 -3.47
CA PRO A 89 -10.36 7.71 -4.14
C PRO A 89 -10.53 8.92 -5.07
N LEU A 90 -11.36 8.78 -6.11
CA LEU A 90 -11.67 9.86 -7.06
C LEU A 90 -12.26 11.09 -6.37
N PHE A 91 -13.13 10.87 -5.38
CA PHE A 91 -13.65 11.94 -4.52
C PHE A 91 -12.78 12.04 -3.27
N PHE A 92 -11.84 12.97 -3.29
CA PHE A 92 -10.87 13.20 -2.22
C PHE A 92 -11.21 14.47 -1.44
N SER A 93 -11.85 14.30 -0.28
CA SER A 93 -12.26 15.39 0.61
C SER A 93 -11.19 15.74 1.64
#